data_AF-A0A1W1BXZ7-F1
#
_entry.id   AF-A0A1W1BXZ7-F1
#
_cell.length_a   1.000
_cell.length_b   1.000
_cell.length_c   1.000
_cell.angle_alpha   90.00
_cell.angle_beta   90.00
_cell.angle_gamma   90.00
#
_symmetry.space_group_name_H-M   'P 1'
#
loop_
_entity.id
_entity.type
_entity.pdbx_description
1 polymer ?
#
loop_
_entity_poly.entity_id
_entity_poly.type
_entity_poly.pdbx_seq_one_letter_code
_entity_poly.pdbx_strand_id
1 'polypeptide(L)'
;MVSTPKGLPKVYEDVNDTYQKKNDIAVSVFRLQNFTDTPRAGMRAANIVEGILKSKGYRVISHVNEKKYTLKKAYKKAKDDDAKYFIYGGVSEWRYKTGIDGEPAVSLQISLYKTKNKKLVWSATGSDSDWGNGSIGTTAQSLMLEMMEQ
;
A
#
# COMPACT_ATOMS: atom_id res chain seq x y z
N MET A 1 -10.95 -5.60 -8.44
CA MET A 1 -10.66 -4.85 -7.18
C MET A 1 -11.88 -4.05 -6.73
N VAL A 2 -11.94 -3.66 -5.45
CA VAL A 2 -12.97 -2.76 -4.90
C VAL A 2 -12.31 -1.71 -4.00
N SER A 3 -12.71 -0.44 -4.11
CA SER A 3 -12.14 0.69 -3.37
C SER A 3 -13.22 1.60 -2.76
N THR A 4 -12.84 2.47 -1.84
CA THR A 4 -13.70 3.58 -1.39
C THR A 4 -13.91 4.59 -2.52
N PRO A 5 -15.09 5.23 -2.66
CA PRO A 5 -15.38 6.14 -3.77
C PRO A 5 -14.46 7.37 -3.89
N LYS A 6 -13.84 7.78 -2.78
CA LYS A 6 -12.84 8.85 -2.77
C LYS A 6 -11.47 8.21 -2.86
N GLY A 7 -10.66 8.67 -3.80
CA GLY A 7 -9.27 8.30 -3.96
C GLY A 7 -8.33 8.83 -2.88
N LEU A 8 -7.05 8.55 -3.07
CA LEU A 8 -5.99 9.03 -2.17
C LEU A 8 -5.89 10.58 -2.16
N PRO A 9 -5.53 11.22 -1.03
CA PRO A 9 -5.35 12.67 -0.97
C PRO A 9 -4.28 13.18 -1.94
N LYS A 10 -4.63 14.09 -2.87
CA LYS A 10 -3.66 14.61 -3.85
C LYS A 10 -2.57 15.48 -3.20
N VAL A 11 -1.32 15.21 -3.55
CA VAL A 11 -0.12 16.00 -3.17
C VAL A 11 0.09 17.15 -4.15
N TYR A 12 -0.01 16.86 -5.44
CA TYR A 12 0.08 17.82 -6.53
C TYR A 12 -1.30 18.19 -7.07
N GLU A 13 -1.38 19.38 -7.63
CA GLU A 13 -2.53 19.86 -8.40
C GLU A 13 -2.05 20.23 -9.80
N ASP A 14 -2.87 19.90 -10.80
CA ASP A 14 -2.67 20.32 -12.18
C ASP A 14 -3.15 21.76 -12.32
N VAL A 15 -2.25 22.64 -12.75
CA VAL A 15 -2.52 24.04 -13.04
C VAL A 15 -1.90 24.36 -14.39
N ASN A 16 -2.74 24.44 -15.43
CA ASN A 16 -2.34 24.77 -16.80
C ASN A 16 -1.19 23.87 -17.33
N ASP A 17 -1.35 22.55 -17.26
CA ASP A 17 -0.36 21.55 -17.70
C ASP A 17 0.95 21.57 -16.89
N THR A 18 0.95 22.21 -15.71
CA THR A 18 2.06 22.17 -14.75
C THR A 18 1.60 21.59 -13.41
N TYR A 19 2.47 20.80 -12.77
CA TYR A 19 2.19 20.21 -11.47
C TYR A 19 2.75 21.09 -10.35
N GLN A 20 1.87 21.66 -9.53
CA GLN A 20 2.25 22.46 -8.37
C GLN A 20 2.04 21.66 -7.08
N LYS A 21 3.01 21.69 -6.16
CA LYS A 21 2.90 20.99 -4.86
C LYS A 21 1.89 21.74 -3.99
N LYS A 22 0.70 21.18 -3.83
CA LYS A 22 -0.40 21.77 -3.04
C LYS A 22 -0.27 21.49 -1.56
N ASN A 23 0.16 20.28 -1.20
CA ASN A 23 0.22 19.81 0.18
C ASN A 23 1.56 19.10 0.46
N ASP A 24 2.22 19.39 1.58
CA ASP A 24 3.21 18.47 2.14
C ASP A 24 2.49 17.42 2.99
N ILE A 25 2.32 16.22 2.43
CA ILE A 25 1.60 15.13 3.10
C ILE A 25 2.61 14.08 3.59
N ALA A 26 2.82 14.06 4.91
CA ALA A 26 3.53 12.98 5.58
C ALA A 26 2.64 11.75 5.75
N VAL A 27 3.17 10.58 5.40
CA VAL A 27 2.49 9.29 5.58
C VAL A 27 3.44 8.26 6.18
N SER A 28 3.06 7.67 7.31
CA SER A 28 3.80 6.53 7.88
C SER A 28 3.38 5.23 7.20
N VAL A 29 4.33 4.46 6.69
CA VAL A 29 4.09 3.18 6.01
C VAL A 29 4.61 2.05 6.88
N PHE A 30 3.72 1.17 7.31
CA PHE A 30 4.05 0.01 8.13
C PHE A 30 4.05 -1.26 7.29
N ARG A 31 4.84 -2.25 7.72
CA ARG A 31 4.74 -3.61 7.21
C ARG A 31 3.27 -4.08 7.24
N LEU A 32 2.76 -4.56 6.10
CA LEU A 32 1.40 -5.12 6.04
C LEU A 32 1.34 -6.44 6.82
N GLN A 33 0.14 -6.77 7.33
CA GLN A 33 -0.09 -8.09 7.92
C GLN A 33 0.18 -9.17 6.87
N ASN A 34 0.74 -10.30 7.30
CA ASN A 34 0.95 -11.44 6.41
C ASN A 34 0.03 -12.58 6.87
N PHE A 35 -0.93 -12.95 6.03
CA PHE A 35 -1.83 -14.08 6.24
C PHE A 35 -1.50 -15.26 5.32
N THR A 36 -0.32 -15.24 4.71
CA THR A 36 0.18 -16.28 3.80
C THR A 36 1.35 -17.03 4.45
N ASP A 37 1.66 -18.20 3.90
CA ASP A 37 2.86 -18.97 4.26
C ASP A 37 4.13 -18.41 3.61
N THR A 38 4.02 -17.46 2.67
CA THR A 38 5.16 -16.87 1.98
C THR A 38 5.92 -15.93 2.93
N PRO A 39 7.21 -16.20 3.21
CA PRO A 39 8.00 -15.36 4.09
C PRO A 39 8.00 -13.91 3.62
N ARG A 40 7.81 -12.99 4.57
CA ARG A 40 7.95 -11.55 4.36
C ARG A 40 6.99 -10.96 3.31
N ALA A 41 5.92 -11.64 2.89
CA ALA A 41 5.00 -11.11 1.86
C ALA A 41 4.45 -9.72 2.22
N GLY A 42 4.01 -9.51 3.47
CA GLY A 42 3.57 -8.20 3.94
C GLY A 42 4.64 -7.10 3.96
N MET A 43 5.93 -7.46 4.08
CA MET A 43 7.04 -6.50 3.98
C MET A 43 7.33 -6.17 2.52
N ARG A 44 7.30 -7.18 1.63
CA ARG A 44 7.45 -7.00 0.18
C ARG A 44 6.34 -6.10 -0.38
N ALA A 45 5.10 -6.34 0.00
CA ALA A 45 3.96 -5.51 -0.38
C ALA A 45 4.10 -4.08 0.12
N ALA A 46 4.45 -3.88 1.41
CA ALA A 46 4.63 -2.54 1.96
C ALA A 46 5.78 -1.75 1.30
N ASN A 47 6.85 -2.44 0.87
CA ASN A 47 7.94 -1.82 0.13
C ASN A 47 7.47 -1.27 -1.24
N ILE A 48 6.60 -2.00 -1.93
CA ILE A 48 6.00 -1.53 -3.19
C ILE A 48 5.09 -0.32 -2.94
N VAL A 49 4.23 -0.38 -1.92
CA VAL A 49 3.35 0.75 -1.53
C VAL A 49 4.16 2.00 -1.19
N GLU A 50 5.28 1.85 -0.46
CA GLU A 50 6.19 2.96 -0.17
C GLU A 50 6.74 3.60 -1.45
N GLY A 51 7.18 2.80 -2.42
CA GLY A 51 7.64 3.29 -3.71
C GLY A 51 6.57 4.07 -4.48
N ILE A 52 5.34 3.55 -4.53
CA ILE A 52 4.19 4.21 -5.18
C ILE A 52 3.83 5.53 -4.50
N LEU A 53 3.85 5.59 -3.16
CA LEU A 53 3.57 6.83 -2.43
C LEU A 53 4.68 7.88 -2.66
N LYS A 54 5.95 7.46 -2.66
CA LYS A 54 7.08 8.35 -2.99
C LYS A 54 6.95 8.91 -4.40
N SER A 55 6.60 8.09 -5.40
CA SER A 55 6.43 8.57 -6.79
C SER A 55 5.25 9.53 -6.94
N LYS A 56 4.20 9.40 -6.11
CA LYS A 56 3.08 10.35 -6.03
C LYS A 56 3.40 11.62 -5.20
N GLY A 57 4.63 11.79 -4.70
CA GLY A 57 5.12 12.98 -4.00
C GLY A 57 4.91 13.01 -2.50
N TYR A 58 4.41 11.92 -1.90
CA TYR A 58 4.23 11.88 -0.44
C TYR A 58 5.58 11.88 0.28
N ARG A 59 5.64 12.54 1.43
CA ARG A 59 6.76 12.43 2.36
C ARG A 59 6.58 11.15 3.19
N VAL A 60 7.18 10.06 2.74
CA VAL A 60 7.01 8.74 3.39
C VAL A 60 7.95 8.57 4.57
N ILE A 61 7.39 8.18 5.72
CA ILE A 61 8.12 7.75 6.92
C ILE A 61 8.00 6.22 7.00
N SER A 62 9.12 5.52 6.83
CA SER A 62 9.11 4.06 6.67
C SER A 62 9.28 3.32 7.99
N HIS A 63 8.39 2.35 8.25
CA HIS A 63 8.51 1.33 9.28
C HIS A 63 8.40 -0.08 8.69
N VAL A 64 8.72 -0.23 7.40
CA VAL A 64 8.57 -1.49 6.65
C VAL A 64 9.51 -2.58 7.18
N ASN A 65 10.74 -2.20 7.56
CA ASN A 65 11.76 -3.12 8.07
C ASN A 65 11.66 -3.39 9.59
N GLU A 66 10.74 -2.71 10.29
CA GLU A 66 10.55 -2.89 11.71
C GLU A 66 9.69 -4.11 12.07
N LYS A 67 9.54 -4.36 13.37
CA LYS A 67 8.63 -5.39 13.89
C LYS A 67 7.19 -5.17 13.41
N LYS A 68 6.41 -6.24 13.36
CA LYS A 68 4.99 -6.19 13.01
C LYS A 68 4.22 -5.30 14.00
N TYR A 69 3.51 -4.31 13.47
CA TYR A 69 2.64 -3.44 14.25
C TYR A 69 1.21 -3.99 14.25
N THR A 70 0.55 -3.96 15.42
CA THR A 70 -0.91 -3.97 15.48
C THR A 70 -1.44 -2.61 15.03
N LEU A 71 -2.70 -2.53 14.58
CA LEU A 71 -3.32 -1.26 14.19
C LEU A 71 -3.24 -0.18 15.30
N LYS A 72 -3.37 -0.56 16.58
CA LYS A 72 -3.24 0.38 17.72
C LYS A 72 -1.81 0.91 17.85
N LYS A 73 -0.80 0.06 17.67
CA LYS A 73 0.62 0.46 17.74
C LYS A 73 1.02 1.30 16.53
N ALA A 74 0.57 0.94 15.33
CA ALA A 74 0.80 1.72 14.11
C ALA A 74 0.22 3.13 14.25
N TYR A 75 -1.01 3.25 14.74
CA TYR A 75 -1.64 4.54 15.03
C TYR A 75 -0.82 5.39 16.01
N LYS A 76 -0.36 4.80 17.13
CA LYS A 76 0.48 5.52 18.10
C LYS A 76 1.79 5.98 17.45
N LYS A 77 2.47 5.09 16.72
CA LYS A 77 3.73 5.43 16.06
C LYS A 77 3.56 6.54 15.03
N ALA A 78 2.51 6.50 14.22
CA ALA A 78 2.19 7.54 13.26
C ALA A 78 1.92 8.90 13.91
N LYS A 79 1.37 8.94 15.13
CA LYS A 79 1.27 10.18 15.92
C LYS A 79 2.65 10.68 16.35
N ASP A 80 3.50 9.77 16.82
CA ASP A 80 4.88 10.10 17.24
C ASP A 80 5.72 10.59 16.06
N ASP A 81 5.41 10.15 14.83
CA ASP A 81 6.04 10.60 13.58
C ASP A 81 5.56 11.98 13.09
N ASP A 82 4.53 12.54 13.72
CA ASP A 82 3.75 13.68 13.21
C ASP A 82 3.24 13.46 11.77
N ALA A 83 2.92 12.21 11.43
CA ALA A 83 2.42 11.87 10.10
C ALA A 83 0.93 12.21 9.99
N LYS A 84 0.52 12.86 8.90
CA LYS A 84 -0.89 13.23 8.65
C LYS A 84 -1.77 12.00 8.45
N TYR A 85 -1.21 10.98 7.82
CA TYR A 85 -1.86 9.70 7.56
C TYR A 85 -0.93 8.53 7.89
N PHE A 86 -1.50 7.32 7.95
CA PHE A 86 -0.71 6.10 7.94
C PHE A 86 -1.38 5.00 7.12
N ILE A 87 -0.53 4.16 6.52
CA ILE A 87 -0.94 2.96 5.78
C ILE A 87 -1.01 1.77 6.75
N TYR A 88 -2.06 0.98 6.59
CA TYR A 88 -2.22 -0.33 7.22
C TYR A 88 -2.93 -1.27 6.26
N GLY A 89 -2.89 -2.58 6.50
CA GLY A 89 -3.51 -3.55 5.61
C GLY A 89 -2.92 -4.94 5.78
N GLY A 90 -3.17 -5.81 4.82
CA GLY A 90 -2.76 -7.20 4.89
C GLY A 90 -2.65 -7.86 3.52
N VAL A 91 -1.80 -8.86 3.43
CA VAL A 91 -1.63 -9.73 2.27
C VAL A 91 -2.32 -11.06 2.59
N SER A 92 -3.31 -11.41 1.78
CA SER A 92 -4.10 -12.65 1.89
C SER A 92 -3.55 -13.74 0.97
N GLU A 93 -2.91 -13.37 -0.14
CA GLU A 93 -2.26 -14.31 -1.05
C GLU A 93 -1.01 -13.69 -1.68
N TRP A 94 0.05 -14.49 -1.80
CA TRP A 94 1.31 -14.12 -2.43
C TRP A 94 2.08 -15.39 -2.74
N ARG A 95 1.81 -16.05 -3.86
CA ARG A 95 2.50 -17.29 -4.21
C ARG A 95 2.49 -17.53 -5.72
N TYR A 96 3.33 -18.46 -6.16
CA TYR A 96 3.15 -19.13 -7.44
C TYR A 96 2.23 -20.34 -7.23
N LYS A 97 1.16 -20.49 -8.03
CA LYS A 97 0.24 -21.64 -7.96
C LYS A 97 0.97 -22.93 -8.32
N THR A 98 0.47 -24.07 -7.84
CA THR A 98 1.02 -25.39 -8.21
C THR A 98 0.48 -25.79 -9.59
N GLY A 99 1.35 -26.21 -10.51
CA GLY A 99 1.00 -26.59 -11.88
C GLY A 99 2.20 -26.43 -12.80
N ILE A 100 2.06 -26.81 -14.07
CA ILE A 100 3.13 -26.70 -15.08
C ILE A 100 3.50 -25.23 -15.31
N ASP A 101 2.49 -24.35 -15.32
CA ASP A 101 2.67 -22.95 -15.68
C ASP A 101 3.09 -22.06 -14.51
N GLY A 102 2.86 -22.51 -13.27
CA GLY A 102 3.35 -21.83 -12.07
C GLY A 102 2.88 -20.38 -11.91
N GLU A 103 1.63 -20.05 -12.26
CA GLU A 103 1.11 -18.68 -12.29
C GLU A 103 1.28 -17.90 -10.98
N PRO A 104 1.72 -16.63 -10.99
CA PRO A 104 1.71 -15.79 -9.80
C PRO A 104 0.27 -15.43 -9.39
N ALA A 105 0.00 -15.46 -8.10
CA ALA A 105 -1.25 -15.02 -7.49
C ALA A 105 -0.98 -14.08 -6.32
N VAL A 106 -1.68 -12.96 -6.29
CA VAL A 106 -1.54 -11.91 -5.29
C VAL A 106 -2.92 -11.41 -4.87
N SER A 107 -3.19 -11.38 -3.57
CA SER A 107 -4.41 -10.81 -3.00
C SER A 107 -4.08 -10.00 -1.75
N LEU A 108 -4.54 -8.74 -1.68
CA LEU A 108 -4.22 -7.85 -0.57
C LEU A 108 -5.23 -6.72 -0.36
N GLN A 109 -5.17 -6.14 0.84
CA GLN A 109 -5.89 -4.92 1.22
C GLN A 109 -4.89 -3.85 1.65
N ILE A 110 -5.14 -2.61 1.22
CA ILE A 110 -4.43 -1.41 1.68
C ILE A 110 -5.47 -0.41 2.18
N SER A 111 -5.21 0.18 3.33
CA SER A 111 -6.06 1.17 3.97
C SER A 111 -5.24 2.37 4.41
N LEU A 112 -5.76 3.57 4.17
CA LEU A 112 -5.21 4.84 4.61
C LEU A 112 -6.08 5.39 5.75
N TYR A 113 -5.46 5.65 6.89
CA TYR A 113 -6.11 6.24 8.05
C TYR A 113 -5.60 7.64 8.32
N LYS A 114 -6.49 8.54 8.74
CA LYS A 114 -6.14 9.87 9.24
C LYS A 114 -5.63 9.78 10.68
N THR A 115 -4.39 10.20 10.91
CA THR A 115 -3.71 10.07 12.22
C THR A 115 -4.36 10.90 13.32
N LYS A 116 -5.02 12.02 13.00
CA LYS A 116 -5.69 12.87 14.02
C LYS A 116 -6.69 12.09 14.89
N ASN A 117 -7.49 11.22 14.27
CA ASN A 117 -8.61 10.54 14.94
C ASN A 117 -8.78 9.07 14.53
N LYS A 118 -7.78 8.48 13.87
CA LYS A 118 -7.81 7.08 13.40
C LYS A 118 -8.97 6.79 12.44
N LYS A 119 -9.51 7.80 11.76
CA LYS A 119 -10.59 7.62 10.79
C LYS A 119 -10.05 6.99 9.51
N LEU A 120 -10.68 5.91 9.04
CA LEU A 120 -10.42 5.37 7.69
C LEU A 120 -10.86 6.41 6.65
N VAL A 121 -9.96 6.79 5.75
CA VAL A 121 -10.25 7.80 4.71
C VAL A 121 -10.19 7.25 3.30
N TRP A 122 -9.43 6.17 3.09
CA TRP A 122 -9.40 5.43 1.84
C TRP A 122 -9.08 3.97 2.14
N SER A 123 -9.64 3.05 1.35
CA SER A 123 -9.24 1.64 1.37
C SER A 123 -9.48 1.01 0.01
N ALA A 124 -8.63 0.06 -0.38
CA ALA A 124 -8.84 -0.80 -1.52
C ALA A 124 -8.48 -2.25 -1.17
N THR A 125 -9.22 -3.19 -1.76
CA THR A 125 -8.92 -4.62 -1.75
C THR A 125 -8.86 -5.11 -3.19
N GLY A 126 -7.83 -5.87 -3.52
CA GLY A 126 -7.58 -6.35 -4.86
C GLY A 126 -6.97 -7.75 -4.87
N SER A 127 -7.22 -8.43 -5.97
CA SER A 127 -6.64 -9.74 -6.28
C SER A 127 -6.31 -9.76 -7.77
N ASP A 128 -5.18 -10.36 -8.10
CA ASP A 128 -4.73 -10.53 -9.48
C ASP A 128 -3.91 -11.82 -9.62
N SER A 129 -3.91 -12.36 -10.83
CA SER A 129 -3.06 -13.47 -11.24
C SER A 129 -2.64 -13.31 -12.70
N ASP A 130 -1.40 -13.64 -13.00
CA ASP A 130 -0.84 -13.55 -14.35
C ASP A 130 -0.63 -14.95 -14.95
N TRP A 131 -0.49 -15.01 -16.27
CA TRP A 131 -0.30 -16.26 -17.01
C TRP A 131 1.18 -16.70 -17.00
N GLY A 132 1.41 -18.01 -16.88
CA GLY A 132 2.73 -18.63 -17.07
C GLY A 132 3.83 -18.08 -16.16
N ASN A 133 4.99 -17.76 -16.77
CA ASN A 133 6.24 -17.33 -16.10
C ASN A 133 6.23 -15.88 -15.59
N GLY A 134 5.06 -15.28 -15.35
CA GLY A 134 4.94 -13.92 -14.83
C GLY A 134 5.71 -13.72 -13.51
N SER A 135 6.22 -12.50 -13.29
CA SER A 135 6.87 -12.18 -12.01
C SER A 135 5.84 -11.78 -10.98
N ILE A 136 5.78 -12.48 -9.84
CA ILE A 136 4.88 -12.13 -8.74
C ILE A 136 5.08 -10.69 -8.24
N GLY A 137 6.30 -10.16 -8.35
CA GLY A 137 6.58 -8.77 -8.01
C GLY A 137 5.92 -7.79 -8.97
N THR A 138 5.94 -8.10 -10.26
CA THR A 138 5.30 -7.29 -11.31
C THR A 138 3.78 -7.36 -11.18
N THR A 139 3.19 -8.54 -11.01
CA THR A 139 1.74 -8.71 -10.76
C THR A 139 1.31 -7.90 -9.53
N ALA A 140 2.06 -7.99 -8.42
CA ALA A 140 1.76 -7.21 -7.22
C ALA A 140 1.86 -5.69 -7.46
N GLN A 141 2.88 -5.22 -8.19
CA GLN A 141 3.06 -3.80 -8.49
C GLN A 141 1.93 -3.26 -9.37
N SER A 142 1.57 -3.97 -10.44
CA SER A 142 0.47 -3.58 -11.33
C SER A 142 -0.85 -3.49 -10.58
N LEU A 143 -1.20 -4.51 -9.79
CA LEU A 143 -2.41 -4.51 -8.96
C LEU A 143 -2.43 -3.32 -7.99
N MET A 144 -1.32 -3.03 -7.30
CA MET A 144 -1.25 -1.92 -6.34
C MET A 144 -1.32 -0.55 -7.03
N LEU A 145 -0.77 -0.40 -8.24
CA LEU A 145 -0.92 0.83 -9.03
C LEU A 145 -2.38 1.07 -9.37
N GLU A 146 -3.07 0.07 -9.92
CA GLU A 146 -4.50 0.17 -10.26
C GLU A 146 -5.34 0.52 -9.01
N MET A 147 -5.05 -0.14 -7.88
CA MET A 147 -5.70 0.14 -6.61
C MET A 147 -5.53 1.60 -6.16
N MET A 148 -4.34 2.18 -6.34
CA MET A 148 -3.95 3.49 -5.80
C MET A 148 -4.03 4.64 -6.82
N GLU A 149 -4.54 4.40 -8.02
CA GLU A 149 -4.82 5.41 -9.06
C GLU A 149 -6.23 6.01 -8.95
N GLN A 150 -7.18 5.28 -8.36
CA GLN A 150 -8.56 5.73 -8.13
C GLN A 150 -8.66 6.82 -7.06
#